data_AF-A0AA88MTH9-F1
#
_entry.id   AF-A0AA88MTH9-F1
#
_cell.length_a   1.000
_cell.length_b   1.000
_cell.length_c   1.000
_cell.angle_alpha   90.00
_cell.angle_beta   90.00
_cell.angle_gamma   90.00
#
_symmetry.space_group_name_H-M   'P 1'
#
loop_
_entity.id
_entity.type
_entity.pdbx_description
1 polymer ?
#
loop_
_entity_poly.entity_id
_entity_poly.type
_entity_poly.pdbx_seq_one_letter_code
_entity_poly.pdbx_strand_id
1 'polypeptide(L)'
;MHITLHRAGRGSRESRGAADQHDSSVKMANPLRAEVVRLYKNLLYLGRDYPKGGDYFKERLRVAFTKNKSVQDPERIKELIARGEYVARELEALYYLRKYRAMKKRYYNE
;
A
#
# COMPACT_ATOMS: atom_id res chain seq x y z
N MET A 1 5.04 -58.78 55.28
CA MET A 1 5.59 -59.30 54.01
C MET A 1 4.45 -59.86 53.18
N HIS A 2 4.08 -59.25 52.07
CA HIS A 2 3.48 -59.92 50.91
C HIS A 2 3.53 -58.93 49.73
N ILE A 3 4.26 -59.33 48.70
CA ILE A 3 4.51 -58.62 47.44
C ILE A 3 3.57 -59.24 46.41
N THR A 4 2.87 -58.47 45.57
CA THR A 4 2.66 -58.87 44.16
C THR A 4 2.31 -57.70 43.23
N LEU A 5 2.92 -57.80 42.04
CA LEU A 5 2.98 -56.90 40.90
C LEU A 5 1.70 -56.83 40.05
N HIS A 6 1.63 -55.72 39.30
CA HIS A 6 1.19 -55.58 37.90
C HIS A 6 -0.29 -55.82 37.53
N ARG A 7 -0.91 -54.75 37.02
CA ARG A 7 -1.82 -54.84 35.86
C ARG A 7 -1.66 -53.62 34.96
N ALA A 8 -1.12 -53.87 33.77
CA ALA A 8 -1.15 -52.97 32.64
C ALA A 8 -2.56 -52.94 32.00
N GLY A 9 -2.88 -51.81 31.37
CA GLY A 9 -3.68 -51.79 30.15
C GLY A 9 -4.92 -50.89 30.16
N ARG A 10 -4.84 -49.86 29.30
CA ARG A 10 -5.77 -49.53 28.21
C ARG A 10 -6.38 -48.13 28.26
N GLY A 11 -6.10 -47.39 27.18
CA GLY A 11 -7.18 -46.88 26.34
C GLY A 11 -7.36 -45.37 26.34
N SER A 12 -6.92 -44.78 25.22
CA SER A 12 -7.55 -43.68 24.50
C SER A 12 -8.66 -42.90 25.18
N ARG A 13 -8.41 -41.60 25.36
CA ARG A 13 -9.38 -40.52 25.15
C ARG A 13 -8.60 -39.33 24.60
N GLU A 14 -8.63 -39.17 23.29
CA GLU A 14 -9.53 -38.21 22.63
C GLU A 14 -9.06 -36.77 22.84
N SER A 15 -8.47 -36.25 21.76
CA SER A 15 -8.76 -34.92 21.23
C SER A 15 -8.82 -33.77 22.24
N ARG A 16 -7.65 -33.33 22.70
CA ARG A 16 -7.49 -31.93 23.14
C ARG A 16 -7.16 -31.05 21.93
N GLY A 17 -8.25 -30.61 21.31
CA GLY A 17 -8.45 -29.31 20.65
C GLY A 17 -7.23 -28.69 20.00
N ALA A 18 -7.15 -28.85 18.68
CA ALA A 18 -6.63 -27.82 17.79
C ALA A 18 -7.52 -26.58 17.94
N ALA A 19 -7.15 -25.65 18.82
CA ALA A 19 -7.79 -24.35 18.96
C ALA A 19 -6.87 -23.38 19.71
N ASP A 20 -5.61 -23.24 19.28
CA ASP A 20 -4.87 -22.02 19.62
C ASP A 20 -5.23 -20.93 18.60
N GLN A 21 -6.37 -20.31 18.93
CA GLN A 21 -6.49 -18.87 19.05
C GLN A 21 -5.98 -18.09 17.83
N HIS A 22 -6.90 -17.89 16.89
CA HIS A 22 -7.00 -16.64 16.16
C HIS A 22 -6.98 -15.49 17.18
N ASP A 23 -5.79 -14.96 17.44
CA ASP A 23 -5.63 -13.72 18.18
C ASP A 23 -6.15 -12.57 17.32
N SER A 24 -7.43 -12.27 17.56
CA SER A 24 -7.92 -10.92 17.83
C SER A 24 -7.06 -9.80 17.24
N SER A 25 -7.50 -9.32 16.08
CA SER A 25 -7.85 -7.90 15.92
C SER A 25 -6.93 -6.93 16.66
N VAL A 26 -5.64 -6.93 16.29
CA VAL A 26 -4.83 -5.73 16.49
C VAL A 26 -5.59 -4.63 15.79
N LYS A 27 -6.15 -3.69 16.57
CA LYS A 27 -6.63 -2.41 16.06
C LYS A 27 -5.40 -1.66 15.55
N MET A 28 -4.88 -2.12 14.41
CA MET A 28 -3.83 -1.45 13.68
C MET A 28 -4.41 -0.11 13.30
N ALA A 29 -3.90 0.98 13.90
CA ALA A 29 -3.98 2.29 13.28
C ALA A 29 -3.58 2.07 11.82
N ASN A 30 -4.54 2.19 10.89
CA ASN A 30 -4.44 1.61 9.55
C ASN A 30 -3.10 2.04 8.91
N PRO A 31 -2.08 1.16 8.87
CA PRO A 31 -0.70 1.56 8.61
C PRO A 31 -0.57 2.15 7.21
N LEU A 32 -1.46 1.73 6.32
CA LEU A 32 -1.54 2.17 4.95
C LEU A 32 -2.15 3.58 4.80
N ARG A 33 -2.92 4.09 5.78
CA ARG A 33 -3.49 5.45 5.67
C ARG A 33 -2.41 6.53 5.65
N ALA A 34 -1.36 6.37 6.45
CA ALA A 34 -0.25 7.32 6.47
C ALA A 34 0.46 7.34 5.10
N GLU A 35 0.68 6.18 4.50
CA GLU A 35 1.29 6.04 3.18
C GLU A 35 0.41 6.64 2.07
N VAL A 36 -0.90 6.38 2.09
CA VAL A 36 -1.85 6.97 1.14
C VAL A 36 -1.85 8.50 1.23
N VAL A 37 -1.82 9.06 2.44
CA VAL A 37 -1.76 10.52 2.65
C VAL A 37 -0.43 11.09 2.15
N ARG A 38 0.69 10.42 2.43
CA ARG A 38 2.01 10.82 1.92
C ARG A 38 2.02 10.83 0.39
N LEU A 39 1.53 9.76 -0.24
CA LEU A 39 1.39 9.65 -1.68
C LEU A 39 0.53 10.77 -2.27
N TYR A 40 -0.62 11.07 -1.65
CA TYR A 40 -1.50 12.15 -2.09
C TYR A 40 -0.81 13.52 -2.08
N LYS A 41 -0.07 13.83 -1.00
CA LYS A 41 0.69 15.09 -0.90
C LYS A 41 1.81 15.16 -1.94
N ASN A 42 2.52 14.06 -2.15
CA ASN A 42 3.60 13.99 -3.15
C ASN A 42 3.06 14.21 -4.56
N LEU A 43 1.98 13.52 -4.93
CA LEU A 43 1.34 13.69 -6.25
C LEU A 43 0.81 15.11 -6.45
N LEU A 44 0.23 15.72 -5.40
CA LEU A 44 -0.24 17.10 -5.48
C LEU A 44 0.91 18.09 -5.69
N TYR A 45 2.08 17.85 -5.11
CA TYR A 45 3.27 18.67 -5.31
C TYR A 45 3.80 18.52 -6.74
N LEU A 46 4.01 17.29 -7.22
CA LEU A 46 4.50 17.01 -8.57
C LEU A 46 3.54 17.50 -9.66
N GLY A 47 2.24 17.44 -9.40
CA GLY A 47 1.20 17.89 -10.32
C GLY A 47 1.10 19.40 -10.52
N ARG A 48 1.78 20.24 -9.72
CA ARG A 48 1.73 21.71 -9.86
C ARG A 48 2.26 22.20 -11.20
N ASP A 49 3.33 21.58 -11.67
CA ASP A 49 4.00 21.90 -12.93
C ASP A 49 3.41 21.13 -14.13
N TYR A 50 2.22 20.53 -13.96
CA TYR A 50 1.59 19.76 -15.01
C TYR A 50 1.26 20.67 -16.21
N PRO A 51 1.48 20.24 -17.48
CA PRO A 51 1.31 21.10 -18.65
C PRO A 51 -0.08 21.72 -18.82
N LYS A 52 -1.12 21.05 -18.32
CA LYS A 52 -2.52 21.53 -18.36
C LYS A 52 -2.92 22.35 -17.13
N GLY A 53 -1.97 22.66 -16.25
CA GLY A 53 -2.18 23.36 -14.98
C GLY A 53 -2.38 22.42 -13.79
N GLY A 54 -2.00 22.92 -12.61
CA GLY A 54 -2.10 22.17 -11.36
C GLY A 54 -3.53 21.85 -10.93
N ASP A 55 -4.49 22.74 -11.23
CA ASP A 55 -5.91 22.53 -10.88
C ASP A 55 -6.53 21.36 -11.66
N TYR A 56 -6.20 21.23 -12.94
CA TYR A 56 -6.63 20.11 -13.78
C TYR A 56 -6.14 18.77 -13.21
N PHE A 57 -4.87 18.73 -12.78
CA PHE A 57 -4.30 17.53 -12.16
C PHE A 57 -4.94 17.24 -10.80
N LYS A 58 -5.14 18.28 -9.97
CA LYS A 58 -5.75 18.16 -8.65
C LYS A 58 -7.17 17.60 -8.71
N GLU A 59 -7.98 18.03 -9.68
CA GLU A 59 -9.32 17.49 -9.89
C GLU A 59 -9.29 16.00 -10.24
N ARG A 60 -8.44 15.61 -11.19
CA ARG A 60 -8.23 14.20 -11.58
C ARG A 60 -7.76 13.34 -10.40
N LEU A 61 -6.82 13.85 -9.62
CA LEU A 61 -6.31 13.20 -8.41
C LEU A 61 -7.43 13.00 -7.39
N ARG A 62 -8.24 14.04 -7.12
CA ARG A 62 -9.39 13.96 -6.22
C ARG A 62 -10.39 12.91 -6.67
N VAL A 63 -10.72 12.88 -7.96
CA VAL A 63 -11.65 11.88 -8.52
C VAL A 63 -11.11 10.46 -8.35
N ALA A 64 -9.82 10.23 -8.63
CA ALA A 64 -9.20 8.91 -8.50
C ALA A 64 -9.21 8.40 -7.04
N PHE A 65 -8.86 9.25 -6.07
CA PHE A 65 -8.88 8.88 -4.65
C PHE A 65 -10.30 8.72 -4.12
N THR A 66 -11.26 9.50 -4.61
CA THR A 66 -12.68 9.38 -4.22
C THR A 66 -13.28 8.06 -4.70
N LYS A 67 -12.97 7.65 -5.94
CA LYS A 67 -13.41 6.36 -6.50
C LYS A 67 -12.94 5.16 -5.68
N ASN A 68 -11.76 5.24 -5.08
CA ASN A 68 -11.16 4.15 -4.28
C ASN A 68 -11.41 4.29 -2.76
N LYS A 69 -12.24 5.25 -2.31
CA LYS A 69 -12.47 5.52 -0.88
C LYS A 69 -13.06 4.34 -0.11
N SER A 70 -13.85 3.49 -0.76
CA SER A 70 -14.54 2.35 -0.14
C SER A 70 -13.69 1.07 -0.08
N VAL A 71 -12.48 1.07 -0.65
CA VAL A 71 -11.59 -0.09 -0.63
C VAL A 71 -11.03 -0.27 0.78
N GLN A 72 -11.33 -1.41 1.41
CA GLN A 72 -10.86 -1.75 2.76
C GLN A 72 -9.82 -2.88 2.78
N ASP A 73 -9.67 -3.59 1.66
CA ASP A 73 -8.72 -4.69 1.53
C ASP A 73 -7.26 -4.19 1.54
N PRO A 74 -6.41 -4.62 2.49
CA PRO A 74 -5.02 -4.18 2.60
C PRO A 74 -4.16 -4.48 1.37
N GLU A 75 -4.36 -5.62 0.72
CA GLU A 75 -3.57 -5.98 -0.48
C GLU A 75 -3.91 -5.05 -1.64
N ARG A 76 -5.21 -4.83 -1.87
CA ARG A 76 -5.66 -3.88 -2.89
C ARG A 76 -5.20 -2.46 -2.64
N ILE A 77 -5.13 -2.02 -1.38
CA ILE A 77 -4.60 -0.69 -1.03
C ILE A 77 -3.11 -0.59 -1.42
N LYS A 78 -2.30 -1.61 -1.13
CA LYS A 78 -0.88 -1.63 -1.51
C LYS A 78 -0.69 -1.56 -3.02
N GLU A 79 -1.48 -2.29 -3.79
CA GLU A 79 -1.45 -2.22 -5.26
C GLU A 79 -1.77 -0.81 -5.77
N LEU A 80 -2.77 -0.15 -5.18
CA LEU A 80 -3.15 1.21 -5.54
C LEU A 80 -2.06 2.23 -5.17
N ILE A 81 -1.39 2.04 -4.03
CA ILE A 81 -0.23 2.85 -3.64
C ILE A 81 0.89 2.68 -4.67
N ALA A 82 1.25 1.45 -5.02
CA ALA A 82 2.30 1.17 -6.01
C ALA A 82 1.99 1.80 -7.39
N ARG A 83 0.72 1.76 -7.82
CA ARG A 83 0.26 2.45 -9.03
C ARG A 83 0.43 3.96 -8.92
N GLY A 84 0.11 4.56 -7.78
CA GLY A 84 0.31 5.99 -7.56
C GLY A 84 1.79 6.39 -7.54
N GLU A 85 2.66 5.56 -6.99
CA GLU A 85 4.11 5.77 -7.02
C GLU A 85 4.69 5.66 -8.43
N TYR A 86 4.15 4.77 -9.27
CA TYR A 86 4.47 4.74 -10.69
C TYR A 86 4.13 6.06 -11.38
N VAL A 87 2.92 6.59 -11.16
CA VAL A 87 2.49 7.89 -11.71
C VAL A 87 3.39 9.03 -11.22
N ALA A 88 3.83 9.00 -9.96
CA ALA A 88 4.77 10.00 -9.44
C ALA A 88 6.09 10.01 -10.24
N ARG A 89 6.66 8.83 -10.52
CA ARG A 89 7.87 8.70 -11.33
C ARG A 89 7.67 9.18 -12.77
N GLU A 90 6.51 8.92 -13.37
CA GLU A 90 6.19 9.43 -14.71
C GLU A 90 6.12 10.97 -14.73
N LEU A 91 5.55 11.59 -13.70
CA LEU A 91 5.49 13.05 -13.58
C LEU A 91 6.90 13.66 -13.43
N GLU A 92 7.77 13.04 -12.63
CA GLU A 92 9.17 13.44 -12.52
C GLU A 92 9.90 13.32 -13.86
N ALA A 93 9.73 12.20 -14.57
CA ALA A 93 10.32 11.99 -15.89
C ALA A 93 9.83 13.05 -16.89
N LEU A 94 8.54 13.38 -16.88
CA LEU A 94 7.96 14.43 -17.72
C LEU A 94 8.58 15.80 -17.40
N TYR A 95 8.78 16.10 -16.12
CA TYR A 95 9.42 17.32 -15.67
C TYR A 95 10.87 17.43 -16.19
N TYR A 96 11.67 16.37 -16.05
CA TYR A 96 13.04 16.32 -16.58
C TYR A 96 13.06 16.45 -18.10
N LEU A 97 12.16 15.78 -18.81
CA LEU A 97 12.07 15.86 -20.27
C LEU A 97 11.76 17.29 -20.73
N ARG A 98 10.85 17.99 -20.03
CA ARG A 98 10.55 19.40 -20.33
C ARG A 98 11.77 20.29 -20.13
N LYS A 99 12.51 20.12 -19.03
CA LYS A 99 13.77 20.85 -18.79
C LYS A 99 14.80 20.59 -19.88
N TYR A 100 15.00 19.33 -20.23
CA TYR A 100 15.92 18.93 -21.30
C TYR A 100 15.53 19.56 -22.64
N ARG A 101 14.24 19.53 -23.02
CA ARG A 101 13.75 20.17 -24.25
C ARG A 101 14.03 21.67 -24.27
N ALA A 102 13.76 22.35 -23.15
CA ALA A 102 14.03 23.79 -23.03
C ALA A 102 15.53 24.12 -23.14
N MET A 103 16.39 23.31 -22.50
CA MET A 103 17.84 23.44 -22.60
C MET A 103 18.32 23.18 -24.03
N LYS A 104 17.92 22.07 -24.65
CA LYS A 104 18.30 21.71 -26.02
C LYS A 104 17.97 22.81 -27.02
N LYS A 105 16.77 23.40 -26.90
CA LYS A 105 16.32 24.52 -27.74
C LYS A 105 17.22 25.76 -27.64
N ARG A 106 17.84 26.00 -26.47
CA ARG A 106 18.71 27.17 -26.25
C ARG A 106 20.11 26.99 -26.81
N TYR A 107 20.63 25.76 -26.81
CA TYR A 107 22.04 25.50 -27.14
C TYR A 107 22.27 24.88 -28.53
N TYR A 108 21.25 24.27 -29.16
CA TYR A 108 21.42 23.51 -30.41
C TYR A 108 20.49 23.98 -31.54
N ASN A 109 19.99 25.21 -31.48
CA ASN A 109 19.14 25.80 -32.51
C ASN A 109 19.89 26.81 -33.41
N GLU A 110 21.22 26.72 -33.48
CA GLU A 110 21.99 27.20 -34.64
C GLU A 110 22.01 26.11 -35.72
#